data_AF-A0A350IH82-F1
#
_entry.id   AF-A0A350IH82-F1
#
_cell.length_a   1.000
_cell.length_b   1.000
_cell.length_c   1.000
_cell.angle_alpha   90.00
_cell.angle_beta   90.00
_cell.angle_gamma   90.00
#
_symmetry.space_group_name_H-M   'P 1'
#
loop_
_entity.id
_entity.type
_entity.pdbx_description
1 polymer ?
#
loop_
_entity_poly.entity_id
_entity_poly.type
_entity_poly.pdbx_seq_one_letter_code
_entity_poly.pdbx_strand_id
1 'polypeptide(L)'
;ISSCCFIVVSPSGGEIPRLQVVDGGNATGIIDEFTGLLQEGYAVLERDELKQVTRDAYFTVDETIYYDHGAEIQRVSNPAPYPLLAPVIYRPDAMRPFGHSRISRKAMELSDMAARTLKRAEISAEYYSIPQKYVTGLSEDAEPMDKWRATASSMLTFTKDDEGEKPVLGQFNQASPTPYNEQLTMLAGEFCRETGLAMSDMIINTANPTSSDAIKAEHEVMRLTARKA
;
A
#
# COMPACT_ATOMS: atom_id res chain seq x y z
N ILE A 1 9.14 -7.37 -1.03
CA ILE A 1 8.72 -7.28 0.38
C ILE A 1 9.44 -8.39 1.13
N SER A 2 10.36 -8.03 2.01
CA SER A 2 11.12 -8.95 2.88
C SER A 2 10.22 -9.47 4.02
N SER A 3 10.55 -10.66 4.54
CA SER A 3 9.84 -11.26 5.69
C SER A 3 10.29 -10.68 7.03
N CYS A 4 11.55 -10.23 7.11
CA CYS A 4 12.16 -9.65 8.29
C CYS A 4 13.14 -8.53 7.90
N CYS A 5 13.53 -7.75 8.90
CA CYS A 5 14.68 -6.85 8.82
C CYS A 5 15.74 -7.33 9.82
N PHE A 6 16.94 -6.78 9.75
CA PHE A 6 18.03 -7.11 10.67
C PHE A 6 18.56 -5.84 11.32
N ILE A 7 19.10 -5.97 12.53
CA ILE A 7 19.79 -4.92 13.26
C ILE A 7 21.23 -5.34 13.41
N VAL A 8 22.13 -4.58 12.80
CA VAL A 8 23.58 -4.71 13.00
C VAL A 8 23.95 -3.91 14.23
N VAL A 9 24.62 -4.56 15.17
CA VAL A 9 25.19 -3.96 16.37
C VAL A 9 26.68 -3.77 16.13
N SER A 10 27.14 -2.53 16.11
CA SER A 10 28.56 -2.21 15.91
C SER A 10 29.08 -1.38 17.08
N PRO A 11 30.35 -1.56 17.47
CA PRO A 11 30.95 -0.67 18.47
C PRO A 11 30.96 0.76 17.93
N SER A 12 30.38 1.69 18.68
CA SER A 12 30.68 3.11 18.50
C SER A 12 31.88 3.45 19.39
N GLY A 13 32.69 4.44 19.04
CA GLY A 13 33.86 4.83 19.85
C GLY A 13 33.56 5.33 21.28
N GLY A 14 32.33 5.16 21.79
CA GLY A 14 31.91 5.48 23.16
C GLY A 14 31.22 4.29 23.85
N GLU A 15 30.56 4.54 24.99
CA GLU A 15 29.93 3.48 25.82
C GLU A 15 28.69 2.83 25.19
N ILE A 16 28.02 3.50 24.25
CA ILE A 16 26.76 3.01 23.64
C ILE A 16 27.05 2.44 22.25
N PRO A 17 26.64 1.19 21.95
CA PRO A 17 26.83 0.62 20.61
C PRO A 17 25.93 1.31 19.59
N ARG A 18 26.38 1.34 18.33
CA ARG A 18 25.60 1.85 17.21
C ARG A 18 24.74 0.73 16.64
N LEU A 19 23.45 1.02 16.48
CA LEU A 19 22.48 0.14 15.85
C LEU A 19 22.19 0.64 14.43
N GLN A 20 22.31 -0.25 13.45
CA GLN A 20 21.94 0.03 12.06
C GLN A 20 20.90 -0.98 11.59
N VAL A 21 19.81 -0.49 11.02
CA VAL A 21 18.79 -1.35 10.42
C VAL A 21 19.20 -1.71 9.00
N VAL A 22 19.17 -3.00 8.68
CA VAL A 22 19.43 -3.57 7.37
C VAL A 22 18.16 -4.26 6.88
N ASP A 23 17.74 -3.96 5.65
CA ASP A 23 16.60 -4.65 5.03
C ASP A 23 16.91 -6.13 4.78
N GLY A 24 15.89 -6.99 4.85
CA GLY A 24 16.03 -8.43 4.60
C GLY A 24 16.49 -8.79 3.18
N GLY A 25 16.49 -7.87 2.22
CA GLY A 25 17.15 -8.07 0.92
C GLY A 25 18.68 -7.97 0.96
N ASN A 26 19.25 -7.43 2.03
CA ASN A 26 20.69 -7.21 2.20
C ASN A 26 21.31 -8.02 3.33
N ALA A 27 20.54 -8.86 4.03
CA ALA A 27 21.04 -9.69 5.10
C ALA A 27 20.40 -11.07 5.10
N THR A 28 21.17 -12.06 5.55
CA THR A 28 20.76 -13.46 5.65
C THR A 28 21.47 -14.11 6.84
N GLY A 29 21.03 -15.31 7.22
CA GLY A 29 21.68 -16.08 8.28
C GLY A 29 20.99 -17.39 8.57
N ILE A 30 21.60 -18.15 9.49
CA ILE A 30 21.02 -19.36 10.06
C ILE A 30 20.44 -18.98 11.42
N ILE A 31 19.14 -19.18 11.57
CA ILE A 31 18.41 -18.86 12.80
C ILE A 31 18.31 -20.10 13.69
N ASP A 32 18.48 -19.90 14.99
CA ASP A 32 18.07 -20.86 16.00
C ASP A 32 16.59 -20.61 16.35
N GLU A 33 15.73 -21.56 15.97
CA GLU A 33 14.27 -21.47 16.16
C GLU A 33 13.84 -21.41 17.63
N PHE A 34 14.68 -21.87 18.57
CA PHE A 34 14.36 -21.83 19.99
C PHE A 34 14.60 -20.45 20.60
N THR A 35 15.69 -19.80 20.21
CA THR A 35 16.08 -18.48 20.75
C THR A 35 15.57 -17.32 19.89
N GLY A 36 15.27 -17.57 18.61
CA GLY A 36 14.93 -16.54 17.63
C GLY A 36 16.14 -15.69 17.20
N LEU A 37 17.35 -16.05 17.63
CA LEU A 37 18.60 -15.37 17.32
C LEU A 37 19.37 -16.14 16.24
N LEU A 38 20.35 -15.49 15.62
CA LEU A 38 21.18 -16.15 14.61
C LEU A 38 22.28 -17.01 15.27
N GLN A 39 22.67 -18.09 14.58
CA GLN A 39 23.91 -18.82 14.84
C GLN A 39 25.07 -18.21 14.05
N GLU A 40 24.78 -17.83 12.80
CA GLU A 40 25.67 -17.08 11.92
C GLU A 40 24.83 -16.23 10.96
N GLY A 41 25.43 -15.16 10.43
CA GLY A 41 24.75 -14.26 9.53
C GLY A 41 25.70 -13.48 8.65
N TYR A 42 25.17 -12.95 7.56
CA TYR A 42 25.89 -12.13 6.61
C TYR A 42 25.03 -10.92 6.25
N ALA A 43 25.61 -9.73 6.27
CA ALA A 43 24.92 -8.50 5.92
C ALA A 43 25.76 -7.61 5.01
N VAL A 44 25.13 -7.09 3.95
CA VAL A 44 25.64 -6.02 3.11
C VAL A 44 25.36 -4.70 3.83
N LEU A 45 26.42 -3.98 4.18
CA LEU A 45 26.35 -2.74 4.95
C LEU A 45 26.24 -1.51 4.04
N GLU A 46 26.95 -1.52 2.91
CA GLU A 46 26.98 -0.43 1.95
C GLU A 46 27.00 -0.95 0.50
N ARG A 47 26.36 -0.20 -0.39
CA ARG A 47 26.40 -0.39 -1.84
C ARG A 47 26.71 0.93 -2.54
N ASP A 48 27.37 0.86 -3.69
CA ASP A 48 27.62 2.03 -4.54
C ASP A 48 26.40 2.41 -5.40
N GLU A 49 26.56 3.45 -6.23
CA GLU A 49 25.53 3.91 -7.17
C GLU A 49 25.14 2.85 -8.22
N LEU A 50 26.04 1.91 -8.50
CA LEU A 50 25.83 0.78 -9.43
C LEU A 50 25.24 -0.45 -8.73
N LYS A 51 24.87 -0.34 -7.45
CA LYS A 51 24.36 -1.41 -6.59
C LYS A 51 25.37 -2.53 -6.30
N GLN A 52 26.64 -2.32 -6.59
CA GLN A 52 27.71 -3.24 -6.20
C GLN A 52 27.97 -3.14 -4.71
N VAL A 53 28.33 -4.26 -4.09
CA VAL A 53 28.64 -4.33 -2.67
C VAL A 53 30.01 -3.68 -2.45
N THR A 54 30.04 -2.61 -1.67
CA THR A 54 31.29 -1.97 -1.27
C THR A 54 31.73 -2.46 0.10
N ARG A 55 30.80 -2.61 1.05
CA ARG A 55 31.08 -3.14 2.38
C ARG A 55 30.05 -4.14 2.83
N ASP A 56 30.54 -5.21 3.42
CA ASP A 56 29.77 -6.34 3.93
C ASP A 56 30.45 -6.93 5.15
N ALA A 57 29.67 -7.68 5.93
CA ALA A 57 30.16 -8.29 7.15
C ALA A 57 29.57 -9.69 7.36
N TYR A 58 30.42 -10.59 7.85
CA TYR A 58 30.07 -11.93 8.29
C TYR A 58 30.09 -11.97 9.82
N PHE A 59 29.01 -12.42 10.44
CA PHE A 59 28.78 -12.42 11.87
C PHE A 59 28.69 -13.86 12.38
N THR A 60 29.52 -14.20 13.35
CA THR A 60 29.46 -15.47 14.09
C THR A 60 29.29 -15.19 15.58
N VAL A 61 29.12 -16.26 16.37
CA VAL A 61 29.10 -16.17 17.83
C VAL A 61 30.41 -15.59 18.37
N ASP A 62 31.55 -15.95 17.76
CA ASP A 62 32.87 -15.61 18.27
C ASP A 62 33.43 -14.29 17.72
N GLU A 63 33.05 -13.90 16.50
CA GLU A 63 33.63 -12.76 15.82
C GLU A 63 32.75 -12.15 14.72
N THR A 64 33.13 -10.95 14.28
CA THR A 64 32.59 -10.29 13.09
C THR A 64 33.73 -9.97 12.14
N ILE A 65 33.62 -10.41 10.89
CA ILE A 65 34.59 -10.19 9.83
C ILE A 65 34.02 -9.17 8.85
N TYR A 66 34.74 -8.07 8.65
CA TYR A 66 34.36 -7.00 7.72
C TYR A 66 35.15 -7.13 6.42
N TYR A 67 34.45 -6.92 5.32
CA TYR A 67 34.98 -6.94 3.97
C TYR A 67 34.80 -5.57 3.31
N ASP A 68 35.80 -5.17 2.53
CA ASP A 68 35.77 -3.99 1.66
C ASP A 68 36.08 -4.44 0.24
N HIS A 69 35.14 -4.24 -0.69
CA HIS A 69 35.22 -4.74 -2.06
C HIS A 69 35.60 -6.25 -2.15
N GLY A 70 35.08 -7.05 -1.20
CA GLY A 70 35.33 -8.49 -1.10
C GLY A 70 36.66 -8.90 -0.46
N ALA A 71 37.51 -7.95 -0.06
CA ALA A 71 38.73 -8.24 0.69
C ALA A 71 38.47 -8.10 2.21
N GLU A 72 38.92 -9.08 3.01
CA GLU A 72 38.86 -8.99 4.47
C GLU A 72 39.72 -7.82 4.94
N ILE A 73 39.11 -6.84 5.61
CA ILE A 73 39.79 -5.65 6.14
C ILE A 73 39.97 -5.70 7.65
N GLN A 74 39.06 -6.36 8.37
CA GLN A 74 39.05 -6.35 9.82
C GLN A 74 38.31 -7.55 10.38
N ARG A 75 38.83 -8.08 11.48
CA ARG A 75 38.20 -9.13 12.29
C ARG A 75 38.11 -8.65 13.73
N VAL A 76 36.90 -8.66 14.27
CA VAL A 76 36.60 -8.14 15.61
C VAL A 76 35.98 -9.25 16.44
N SER A 77 36.58 -9.56 17.59
CA SER A 77 36.00 -10.53 18.52
C SER A 77 34.66 -10.04 19.06
N ASN A 78 33.70 -10.96 19.11
CA ASN A 78 32.37 -10.70 19.63
C ASN A 78 32.31 -11.05 21.13
N PRO A 79 32.07 -10.07 22.02
CA PRO A 79 31.89 -10.35 23.44
C PRO A 79 30.49 -10.90 23.79
N ALA A 80 29.54 -10.86 22.85
CA ALA A 80 28.17 -11.31 23.08
C ALA A 80 28.01 -12.82 22.82
N PRO A 81 27.06 -13.50 23.48
CA PRO A 81 26.81 -14.94 23.28
C PRO A 81 26.11 -15.29 21.95
N TYR A 82 25.78 -14.28 21.13
CA TYR A 82 25.12 -14.43 19.84
C TYR A 82 25.74 -13.46 18.83
N PRO A 83 25.65 -13.73 17.52
CA PRO A 83 26.10 -12.82 16.48
C PRO A 83 25.51 -11.42 16.65
N LEU A 84 26.31 -10.39 16.37
CA LEU A 84 25.91 -8.97 16.44
C LEU A 84 24.97 -8.54 15.29
N LEU A 85 24.19 -9.48 14.77
CA LEU A 85 23.17 -9.32 13.74
C LEU A 85 21.86 -9.92 14.27
N ALA A 86 20.95 -9.06 14.73
CA ALA A 86 19.69 -9.49 15.34
C ALA A 86 18.53 -9.39 14.33
N PRO A 87 17.78 -10.48 14.06
CA PRO A 87 16.63 -10.44 13.16
C PRO A 87 15.41 -9.84 13.87
N VAL A 88 14.67 -8.99 13.18
CA VAL A 88 13.38 -8.42 13.59
C VAL A 88 12.28 -9.19 12.87
N ILE A 89 11.71 -10.16 13.57
CA ILE A 89 10.85 -11.18 12.99
C ILE A 89 9.38 -10.89 13.31
N TYR A 90 8.52 -11.00 12.30
CA TYR A 90 7.07 -10.89 12.48
C TYR A 90 6.39 -12.23 12.20
N ARG A 91 5.65 -12.76 13.19
CA ARG A 91 4.88 -14.02 13.13
C ARG A 91 5.69 -15.19 12.52
N PRO A 92 6.74 -15.70 13.18
CA PRO A 92 7.44 -16.90 12.74
C PRO A 92 6.50 -18.12 12.71
N ASP A 93 6.73 -19.03 11.77
CA ASP A 93 6.12 -20.36 11.74
C ASP A 93 7.19 -21.43 11.48
N ALA A 94 6.84 -22.71 11.67
CA ALA A 94 7.77 -23.82 11.53
C ALA A 94 8.36 -23.99 10.11
N MET A 95 7.73 -23.41 9.09
CA MET A 95 8.23 -23.44 7.70
C MET A 95 8.99 -22.15 7.33
N ARG A 96 8.78 -21.08 8.09
CA ARG A 96 9.32 -19.72 7.87
C ARG A 96 9.78 -19.15 9.20
N PRO A 97 11.00 -19.53 9.63
CA PRO A 97 11.53 -19.06 10.90
C PRO A 97 11.87 -17.57 10.88
N PHE A 98 12.16 -17.00 9.70
CA PHE A 98 12.26 -15.54 9.48
C PHE A 98 10.91 -14.82 9.38
N GLY A 99 9.80 -15.51 9.65
CA GLY A 99 8.48 -14.92 9.70
C GLY A 99 7.86 -14.58 8.35
N HIS A 100 6.84 -13.74 8.42
CA HIS A 100 6.07 -13.26 7.28
C HIS A 100 6.12 -11.75 7.22
N SER A 101 5.90 -11.22 6.03
CA SER A 101 5.68 -9.78 5.92
C SER A 101 4.37 -9.37 6.62
N ARG A 102 4.40 -8.17 7.21
CA ARG A 102 3.18 -7.46 7.64
C ARG A 102 2.29 -7.06 6.47
N ILE A 103 2.85 -6.88 5.27
CA ILE A 103 2.09 -6.61 4.05
C ILE A 103 1.70 -7.96 3.44
N SER A 104 0.46 -8.37 3.71
CA SER A 104 -0.07 -9.63 3.20
C SER A 104 -0.43 -9.53 1.71
N ARG A 105 -0.56 -10.68 1.04
CA ARG A 105 -1.04 -10.74 -0.35
C ARG A 105 -2.44 -10.16 -0.50
N LYS A 106 -3.32 -10.44 0.46
CA LYS A 106 -4.68 -9.91 0.49
C LYS A 106 -4.68 -8.38 0.65
N ALA A 107 -3.80 -7.83 1.49
CA ALA A 107 -3.66 -6.37 1.63
C ALA A 107 -3.25 -5.72 0.31
N MET A 108 -2.29 -6.30 -0.43
CA MET A 108 -1.89 -5.81 -1.75
C MET A 108 -3.04 -5.89 -2.77
N GLU A 109 -3.75 -7.03 -2.82
CA GLU A 109 -4.90 -7.20 -3.72
C GLU A 109 -6.00 -6.16 -3.45
N LEU A 110 -6.29 -5.87 -2.17
CA LEU A 110 -7.27 -4.86 -1.78
C LEU A 110 -6.84 -3.46 -2.20
N SER A 111 -5.56 -3.10 -2.03
CA SER A 111 -5.01 -1.83 -2.50
C SER A 111 -5.09 -1.71 -4.02
N ASP A 112 -4.77 -2.77 -4.77
CA ASP A 112 -4.89 -2.81 -6.23
C ASP A 112 -6.36 -2.67 -6.69
N MET A 113 -7.28 -3.33 -5.99
CA MET A 113 -8.72 -3.19 -6.25
C MET A 113 -9.20 -1.76 -5.99
N ALA A 114 -8.75 -1.12 -4.92
CA ALA A 114 -9.09 0.26 -4.61
C ALA A 114 -8.56 1.22 -5.69
N ALA A 115 -7.31 1.04 -6.15
CA ALA A 115 -6.74 1.83 -7.24
C ALA A 115 -7.54 1.67 -8.55
N ARG A 116 -7.98 0.46 -8.88
CA ARG A 116 -8.85 0.22 -10.05
C ARG A 116 -10.22 0.88 -9.91
N THR A 117 -10.81 0.86 -8.71
CA THR A 117 -12.09 1.51 -8.43
C THR A 117 -11.98 3.02 -8.58
N LEU A 118 -10.92 3.64 -8.05
CA LEU A 118 -10.63 5.07 -8.22
C LEU A 118 -10.50 5.44 -9.70
N LYS A 119 -9.70 4.67 -10.46
CA LYS A 119 -9.52 4.91 -11.90
C LYS A 119 -10.84 4.82 -12.67
N ARG A 120 -11.71 3.86 -12.34
CA ARG A 120 -13.05 3.73 -12.95
C ARG A 120 -13.96 4.90 -12.56
N ALA A 121 -13.88 5.35 -11.30
CA ALA A 121 -14.63 6.49 -10.83
C ALA A 121 -14.22 7.77 -11.57
N GLU A 122 -12.92 8.00 -11.78
CA GLU A 122 -12.41 9.14 -12.56
C GLU A 122 -12.92 9.11 -14.00
N ILE A 123 -12.81 7.97 -14.69
CA ILE A 123 -13.33 7.81 -16.05
C ILE A 123 -14.84 8.06 -16.08
N SER A 124 -15.59 7.50 -15.14
CA SER A 124 -17.03 7.72 -15.04
C SER A 124 -17.37 9.19 -14.77
N ALA A 125 -16.54 9.89 -14.00
CA ALA A 125 -16.71 11.31 -13.71
C ALA A 125 -16.54 12.19 -14.96
N GLU A 126 -15.62 11.83 -15.86
CA GLU A 126 -15.48 12.49 -17.15
C GLU A 126 -16.77 12.36 -17.98
N TYR A 127 -17.40 11.18 -18.02
CA TYR A 127 -18.67 11.01 -18.72
C TYR A 127 -19.82 11.82 -18.11
N TYR A 128 -19.82 12.10 -16.79
CA TYR A 128 -20.81 13.01 -16.19
C TYR A 128 -20.65 14.45 -16.65
N SER A 129 -19.42 14.88 -16.90
CA SER A 129 -19.15 16.24 -17.37
C SER A 129 -19.72 16.49 -18.78
N ILE A 130 -20.01 15.43 -19.55
CA ILE A 130 -20.55 15.51 -20.91
C ILE A 130 -21.87 14.73 -21.01
N PRO A 131 -23.02 15.31 -20.61
CA PRO A 131 -24.31 14.66 -20.71
C PRO A 131 -24.67 14.34 -22.17
N GLN A 132 -24.87 13.05 -22.46
CA GLN A 132 -25.39 12.61 -23.76
C GLN A 132 -26.88 12.95 -23.86
N LYS A 133 -27.23 13.76 -24.86
CA LYS A 133 -28.60 14.15 -25.18
C LYS A 133 -29.05 13.45 -26.45
N TYR A 134 -30.34 13.14 -26.54
CA TYR A 134 -30.95 12.60 -27.75
C TYR A 134 -32.23 13.36 -28.08
N VAL A 135 -32.63 13.29 -29.34
CA VAL A 135 -33.82 13.95 -29.87
C VAL A 135 -34.63 12.93 -30.64
N THR A 136 -35.91 12.83 -30.34
CA THR A 136 -36.86 11.96 -31.05
C THR A 136 -37.94 12.81 -31.71
N GLY A 137 -38.41 12.41 -32.90
CA GLY A 137 -39.44 13.12 -33.64
C GLY A 137 -38.92 14.27 -34.50
N LEU A 138 -37.77 14.08 -35.17
CA LEU A 138 -37.30 15.00 -36.21
C LEU A 138 -37.99 14.67 -37.55
N SER A 139 -38.32 15.69 -38.34
CA SER A 139 -38.88 15.52 -39.69
C SER A 139 -37.84 14.91 -40.64
N GLU A 140 -38.29 14.22 -41.69
CA GLU A 140 -37.38 13.60 -42.69
C GLU A 140 -36.51 14.63 -43.43
N ASP A 141 -36.99 15.88 -43.53
CA ASP A 141 -36.28 17.00 -44.15
C ASP A 141 -35.36 17.77 -43.18
N ALA A 142 -35.25 17.36 -41.92
CA ALA A 142 -34.42 18.06 -40.94
C ALA A 142 -32.93 17.95 -41.30
N GLU A 143 -32.23 19.10 -41.39
CA GLU A 143 -30.80 19.11 -41.68
C GLU A 143 -30.02 18.29 -40.64
N PRO A 144 -29.13 17.38 -41.07
CA PRO A 144 -28.31 16.60 -40.14
C PRO A 144 -27.43 17.55 -39.33
N MET A 145 -27.72 17.63 -38.03
CA MET A 145 -27.03 18.54 -37.13
C MET A 145 -25.54 18.21 -37.05
N ASP A 146 -24.71 19.25 -37.11
CA ASP A 146 -23.26 19.12 -36.98
C ASP A 146 -22.91 18.48 -35.61
N LYS A 147 -22.25 17.31 -35.65
CA LYS A 147 -21.97 16.47 -34.46
C LYS A 147 -21.24 17.25 -33.36
N TRP A 148 -20.44 18.23 -33.76
CA TRP A 148 -19.71 19.12 -32.86
C TRP A 148 -20.64 20.10 -32.12
N ARG A 149 -21.60 20.72 -32.82
CA ARG A 149 -22.60 21.63 -32.22
C ARG A 149 -23.56 20.90 -31.28
N ALA A 150 -23.88 19.64 -31.57
CA ALA A 150 -24.69 18.79 -30.69
C ALA A 150 -23.96 18.44 -29.37
N THR A 151 -22.64 18.22 -29.43
CA THR A 151 -21.82 17.86 -28.25
C THR A 151 -21.57 19.07 -27.34
N ALA A 152 -21.44 20.27 -27.91
CA ALA A 152 -21.18 21.51 -27.16
C ALA A 152 -22.41 22.08 -26.40
N SER A 153 -23.59 21.43 -26.43
CA SER A 153 -24.85 21.94 -25.84
C SER A 153 -25.26 23.36 -26.28
N SER A 154 -24.62 23.94 -27.30
CA SER A 154 -24.51 25.40 -27.37
C SER A 154 -25.70 26.10 -28.01
N MET A 155 -26.71 25.41 -28.54
CA MET A 155 -28.02 25.98 -28.95
C MET A 155 -28.89 24.89 -29.58
N LEU A 156 -29.62 24.13 -28.76
CA LEU A 156 -30.64 23.19 -29.23
C LEU A 156 -32.02 23.86 -29.13
N THR A 157 -32.32 24.77 -30.05
CA THR A 157 -33.69 25.32 -30.19
C THR A 157 -34.39 24.55 -31.29
N PHE A 158 -35.33 23.69 -30.92
CA PHE A 158 -36.21 23.01 -31.86
C PHE A 158 -37.56 23.73 -31.91
N THR A 159 -37.97 24.14 -33.10
CA THR A 159 -39.27 24.76 -33.36
C THR A 159 -40.32 23.71 -33.72
N LYS A 160 -41.60 24.02 -33.50
CA LYS A 160 -42.74 23.17 -33.91
C LYS A 160 -42.84 23.11 -35.43
N ASP A 161 -43.31 21.98 -35.95
CA ASP A 161 -43.77 21.88 -37.34
C ASP A 161 -45.18 22.47 -37.52
N ASP A 162 -45.60 22.63 -38.77
CA ASP A 162 -46.90 23.19 -39.16
C ASP A 162 -48.10 22.28 -38.79
N GLU A 163 -47.85 21.02 -38.42
CA GLU A 163 -48.87 20.03 -38.00
C GLU A 163 -49.01 19.93 -36.47
N GLY A 164 -48.13 20.61 -35.72
CA GLY A 164 -48.22 20.78 -34.27
C GLY A 164 -47.48 19.72 -33.44
N GLU A 165 -46.81 18.77 -34.08
CA GLU A 165 -45.91 17.80 -33.44
C GLU A 165 -44.62 18.53 -32.98
N LYS A 166 -44.07 18.09 -31.84
CA LYS A 166 -42.91 18.75 -31.22
C LYS A 166 -41.84 17.73 -30.90
N PRO A 167 -40.58 17.97 -31.29
CA PRO A 167 -39.49 17.05 -30.97
C PRO A 167 -39.27 16.99 -29.45
N VAL A 168 -39.11 15.77 -28.94
CA VAL A 168 -38.89 15.51 -27.52
C VAL A 168 -37.40 15.39 -27.28
N LEU A 169 -36.89 16.28 -26.44
CA LEU A 169 -35.53 16.24 -25.93
C LEU A 169 -35.46 15.31 -24.72
N GLY A 170 -34.58 14.32 -24.80
CA GLY A 170 -34.28 13.44 -23.69
C GLY A 170 -32.79 13.45 -23.35
N GLN A 171 -32.48 13.05 -22.12
CA GLN A 171 -31.12 12.76 -21.70
C GLN A 171 -31.08 11.29 -21.28
N PHE A 172 -30.01 10.58 -21.62
CA PHE A 172 -29.79 9.27 -21.02
C PHE A 172 -29.60 9.42 -19.52
N ASN A 173 -30.16 8.49 -18.73
CA ASN A 173 -29.93 8.47 -17.30
C ASN A 173 -28.42 8.41 -17.04
N GLN A 174 -27.90 9.46 -16.40
CA GLN A 174 -26.52 9.44 -15.93
C GLN A 174 -26.41 8.37 -14.85
N ALA A 175 -25.38 7.52 -14.95
CA ALA A 175 -25.03 6.63 -13.83
C ALA A 175 -24.80 7.48 -12.56
N SER A 176 -24.88 6.91 -11.36
CA SER A 176 -24.47 7.64 -10.15
C SER A 176 -22.99 7.33 -9.83
N PRO A 177 -22.20 8.28 -9.30
CA PRO A 177 -20.89 7.98 -8.72
C PRO A 177 -20.97 7.17 -7.41
N THR A 178 -22.15 7.11 -6.77
CA THR A 178 -22.36 6.44 -5.47
C THR A 178 -21.80 5.01 -5.38
N PRO A 179 -21.96 4.12 -6.38
CA PRO A 179 -21.47 2.74 -6.28
C PRO A 179 -19.96 2.64 -6.11
N TYR A 180 -19.19 3.58 -6.65
CA TYR A 180 -17.73 3.59 -6.49
C TYR A 180 -17.31 3.98 -5.07
N ASN A 181 -18.01 4.94 -4.46
CA ASN A 181 -17.76 5.33 -3.07
C ASN A 181 -18.12 4.22 -2.09
N GLU A 182 -19.24 3.52 -2.33
CA GLU A 182 -19.64 2.34 -1.55
C GLU A 182 -18.62 1.21 -1.69
N GLN A 183 -18.15 0.96 -2.93
CA GLN A 183 -17.11 -0.04 -3.19
C GLN A 183 -15.78 0.31 -2.49
N LEU A 184 -15.36 1.58 -2.49
CA LEU A 184 -14.17 2.02 -1.75
C LEU A 184 -14.34 1.84 -0.24
N THR A 185 -15.53 2.15 0.29
CA THR A 185 -15.85 1.97 1.70
C THR A 185 -15.77 0.49 2.10
N MET A 186 -16.31 -0.39 1.27
CA MET A 186 -16.23 -1.85 1.46
C MET A 186 -14.77 -2.34 1.44
N LEU A 187 -13.98 -1.90 0.46
CA LEU A 187 -12.58 -2.28 0.33
C LEU A 187 -11.72 -1.79 1.52
N ALA A 188 -11.99 -0.58 2.01
CA ALA A 188 -11.34 -0.06 3.20
C ALA A 188 -11.68 -0.91 4.44
N GLY A 189 -12.94 -1.33 4.60
CA GLY A 189 -13.35 -2.24 5.67
C GLY A 189 -12.64 -3.60 5.62
N GLU A 190 -12.54 -4.20 4.43
CA GLU A 190 -11.76 -5.45 4.25
C GLU A 190 -10.27 -5.25 4.58
N PHE A 191 -9.69 -4.12 4.20
CA PHE A 191 -8.28 -3.81 4.45
C PHE A 191 -8.00 -3.59 5.94
N CYS A 192 -8.87 -2.86 6.65
CA CYS A 192 -8.81 -2.69 8.10
C CYS A 192 -8.86 -4.04 8.82
N ARG A 193 -9.76 -4.93 8.39
CA ARG A 193 -9.89 -6.28 8.97
C ARG A 193 -8.63 -7.12 8.77
N GLU A 194 -7.99 -7.03 7.60
CA GLU A 194 -6.75 -7.78 7.30
C GLU A 194 -5.55 -7.24 8.11
N THR A 195 -5.46 -5.92 8.26
CA THR A 195 -4.31 -5.26 8.90
C THR A 195 -4.45 -5.08 10.40
N GLY A 196 -5.67 -5.19 10.94
CA GLY A 196 -6.01 -4.88 12.32
C GLY A 196 -6.10 -3.37 12.60
N LEU A 197 -6.15 -2.54 11.57
CA LEU A 197 -6.37 -1.09 11.68
C LEU A 197 -7.84 -0.79 11.97
N ALA A 198 -8.10 0.37 12.58
CA ALA A 198 -9.46 0.83 12.79
C ALA A 198 -10.04 1.44 11.51
N MET A 199 -11.35 1.32 11.34
CA MET A 199 -12.04 1.91 10.19
C MET A 199 -12.05 3.45 10.26
N SER A 200 -12.06 3.98 11.48
CA SER A 200 -11.94 5.42 11.77
C SER A 200 -10.61 6.03 11.30
N ASP A 201 -9.54 5.23 11.16
CA ASP A 201 -8.26 5.70 10.62
C ASP A 201 -8.28 5.82 9.09
N MET A 202 -9.14 5.06 8.41
CA MET A 202 -9.12 4.92 6.94
C MET A 202 -10.19 5.77 6.24
N ILE A 203 -11.32 6.05 6.89
CA ILE A 203 -12.37 6.92 6.34
C ILE A 203 -12.62 8.07 7.29
N ILE A 204 -12.77 9.27 6.73
CA ILE A 204 -13.25 10.44 7.47
C ILE A 204 -14.64 10.10 8.02
N ASN A 205 -14.69 9.73 9.29
CA ASN A 205 -15.94 9.46 9.96
C ASN A 205 -16.69 10.79 10.10
N THR A 206 -17.76 10.97 9.32
CA THR A 206 -18.66 12.13 9.41
C THR A 206 -19.63 12.02 10.58
N ALA A 207 -19.59 10.93 11.36
CA ALA A 207 -20.39 10.79 12.57
C ALA A 207 -19.83 11.66 13.71
N ASN A 208 -20.69 11.93 14.70
CA ASN A 208 -20.34 12.68 15.90
C ASN A 208 -19.07 12.14 16.58
N PRO A 209 -18.29 12.99 17.26
CA PRO A 209 -17.08 12.58 17.96
C PRO A 209 -17.38 11.39 18.88
N THR A 210 -16.63 10.30 18.68
CA THR A 210 -16.77 9.06 19.43
C THR A 210 -16.28 9.23 20.86
N SER A 211 -16.93 8.57 21.83
CA SER A 211 -16.49 8.61 23.22
C SER A 211 -15.07 8.05 23.38
N SER A 212 -14.35 8.47 24.43
CA SER A 212 -12.97 7.99 24.67
C SER A 212 -12.89 6.46 24.75
N ASP A 213 -13.91 5.81 25.32
CA ASP A 213 -13.92 4.36 25.47
C ASP A 213 -14.22 3.63 24.15
N ALA A 214 -14.99 4.25 23.24
CA ALA A 214 -15.20 3.72 21.90
C ALA A 214 -13.90 3.75 21.07
N ILE A 215 -13.13 4.85 21.14
CA ILE A 215 -11.84 4.95 20.45
C ILE A 215 -10.85 3.90 20.98
N LYS A 216 -10.79 3.71 22.30
CA LYS A 216 -9.93 2.67 22.90
C LYS A 216 -10.35 1.27 22.45
N ALA A 217 -11.65 1.00 22.39
CA ALA A 217 -12.16 -0.29 21.94
C ALA A 217 -11.81 -0.57 20.47
N GLU A 218 -11.93 0.43 19.59
CA GLU A 218 -11.55 0.32 18.18
C GLU A 218 -10.05 0.00 18.01
N HIS A 219 -9.19 0.58 18.85
CA HIS A 219 -7.74 0.43 18.73
C HIS A 219 -7.16 -0.74 19.54
N GLU A 220 -7.99 -1.52 20.25
CA GLU A 220 -7.51 -2.59 21.12
C GLU A 220 -6.80 -3.70 20.32
N VAL A 221 -7.23 -3.98 19.09
CA VAL A 221 -6.57 -4.95 18.21
C VAL A 221 -5.14 -4.52 17.86
N MET A 222 -4.94 -3.24 17.55
CA MET A 222 -3.60 -2.67 17.33
C MET A 222 -2.77 -2.76 18.60
N ARG A 223 -3.36 -2.45 19.77
CA ARG A 223 -2.66 -2.52 21.06
C ARG A 223 -2.22 -3.94 21.40
N LEU A 224 -3.09 -4.92 21.19
CA LEU A 224 -2.77 -6.35 21.39
C LEU A 224 -1.70 -6.84 20.42
N THR A 225 -1.70 -6.33 19.18
CA THR A 225 -0.68 -6.67 18.18
C THR A 225 0.67 -6.05 18.56
N ALA A 226 0.70 -4.81 19.04
CA ALA A 226 1.90 -4.13 19.47
C ALA A 226 2.52 -4.74 20.74
N ARG A 227 1.70 -5.26 21.67
CA ARG A 227 2.19 -5.88 22.91
C ARG A 227 2.80 -7.28 22.71
N LYS A 228 2.47 -7.94 21.59
CA LYS A 228 2.98 -9.27 21.24
C LYS A 228 4.25 -9.22 20.37
N ALA A 229 4.62 -8.03 19.87
CA ALA A 229 5.85 -7.77 19.14
C ALA A 229 6.94 -7.29 20.11
#